data_AF-A0A2A4U8B9-F1
#
_entry.id   AF-A0A2A4U8B9-F1
#
_cell.length_a   1.000
_cell.length_b   1.000
_cell.length_c   1.000
_cell.angle_alpha   90.00
_cell.angle_beta   90.00
_cell.angle_gamma   90.00
#
_symmetry.space_group_name_H-M   'P 1'
#
loop_
_entity.id
_entity.type
_entity.pdbx_description
1 polymer ?
#
loop_
_entity_poly.entity_id
_entity_poly.type
_entity_poly.pdbx_seq_one_letter_code
_entity_poly.pdbx_strand_id
1 'polypeptide(L)' 'MGGIFSAPSPPPLPPAPEIVDPAIEEEKARLESMDRRRRGRAGTIVTSDRGLLGTNESAPQKKSLLGE' A
#
# COMPACT_ATOMS: atom_id res chain seq x y z
N MET A 1 -9.05 -62.82 -27.91
CA MET A 1 -10.03 -61.85 -27.40
C MET A 1 -9.44 -61.22 -26.14
N GLY A 2 -8.78 -60.07 -26.30
CA GLY A 2 -8.11 -59.35 -25.22
C GLY A 2 -9.11 -58.58 -24.38
N GLY A 3 -8.94 -58.63 -23.06
CA GLY A 3 -9.90 -58.20 -22.05
C GLY A 3 -10.26 -56.70 -22.09
N ILE A 4 -11.53 -56.46 -21.80
CA ILE A 4 -12.28 -55.19 -21.73
C ILE A 4 -12.12 -54.44 -20.39
N PHE A 5 -11.11 -54.76 -19.58
CA PHE A 5 -10.91 -54.14 -18.28
C PHE A 5 -9.91 -52.98 -18.36
N SER A 6 -10.43 -51.80 -18.68
CA SER A 6 -9.75 -50.52 -18.47
C SER A 6 -10.08 -50.02 -17.06
N ALA A 7 -9.05 -49.84 -16.21
CA ALA A 7 -9.24 -49.26 -14.89
C ALA A 7 -9.46 -47.73 -15.03
N PRO A 8 -10.42 -47.15 -14.27
CA PRO A 8 -10.66 -45.71 -14.30
C PRO A 8 -9.41 -44.95 -13.80
N SER A 9 -9.10 -43.83 -14.45
CA SER A 9 -7.93 -43.02 -14.07
C SER A 9 -8.08 -42.48 -12.64
N PRO A 10 -7.00 -42.43 -11.84
CA PRO A 10 -7.07 -41.92 -10.49
C PRO A 10 -7.49 -40.45 -10.46
N PRO A 11 -8.16 -40.00 -9.38
CA PRO A 11 -8.56 -38.61 -9.22
C PRO A 11 -7.33 -37.69 -9.12
N PRO A 12 -7.46 -36.42 -9.53
CA PRO A 12 -6.37 -35.46 -9.47
C PRO A 12 -5.93 -35.24 -8.02
N LEU A 13 -4.61 -35.10 -7.83
CA LEU A 13 -4.01 -34.82 -6.53
C LEU A 13 -4.48 -33.46 -6.00
N PRO A 14 -4.67 -33.31 -4.67
CA PRO A 14 -5.00 -32.04 -4.07
C PRO A 14 -3.87 -31.00 -4.30
N PRO A 15 -4.21 -29.70 -4.38
CA PRO A 15 -3.22 -28.65 -4.53
C PRO A 15 -2.28 -28.62 -3.32
N ALA A 16 -1.00 -28.37 -3.59
CA ALA A 16 0.02 -28.27 -2.54
C ALA A 16 -0.29 -27.08 -1.61
N PRO A 17 -0.01 -27.19 -0.31
CA PRO A 17 -0.18 -26.07 0.62
C PRO A 17 0.77 -24.93 0.24
N GLU A 18 0.24 -23.72 0.17
CA GLU A 18 1.05 -22.50 0.01
C GLU A 18 1.84 -22.26 1.30
N ILE A 19 3.16 -22.49 1.24
CA ILE A 19 4.06 -22.19 2.35
C ILE A 19 4.29 -20.68 2.32
N VAL A 20 3.58 -19.95 3.16
CA VAL A 20 3.84 -18.52 3.38
C VAL A 20 4.95 -18.41 4.42
N ASP A 21 6.09 -17.84 4.02
CA ASP A 21 7.19 -17.58 4.94
C ASP A 21 6.78 -16.44 5.90
N PRO A 22 6.74 -16.67 7.22
CA PRO A 22 6.34 -15.65 8.19
C PRO A 22 7.20 -14.37 8.11
N ALA A 23 8.47 -14.48 7.69
CA ALA A 23 9.34 -13.31 7.51
C ALA A 23 8.82 -12.37 6.42
N ILE A 24 8.21 -12.91 5.37
CA ILE A 24 7.63 -12.12 4.26
C ILE A 24 6.34 -11.42 4.71
N GLU A 25 5.54 -12.06 5.56
CA GLU A 25 4.32 -11.44 6.10
C GLU A 25 4.63 -10.28 7.05
N GLU A 26 5.64 -10.44 7.92
CA GLU A 26 6.09 -9.39 8.83
C GLU A 26 6.63 -8.17 8.07
N GLU A 27 7.40 -8.39 6.99
CA GLU A 27 7.91 -7.33 6.14
C GLU A 27 6.78 -6.57 5.45
N LYS A 28 5.79 -7.29 4.89
CA LYS A 28 4.60 -6.68 4.27
C LYS A 28 3.81 -5.86 5.27
N ALA A 29 3.54 -6.41 6.46
CA ALA A 29 2.82 -5.71 7.52
C ALA A 29 3.55 -4.42 7.96
N ARG A 30 4.88 -4.46 8.03
CA ARG A 30 5.71 -3.29 8.33
C ARG A 30 5.57 -2.22 7.25
N LEU A 31 5.70 -2.56 5.98
CA LEU A 31 5.59 -1.63 4.86
C LEU A 31 4.19 -0.98 4.81
N GLU A 32 3.13 -1.77 4.95
CA GLU A 32 1.75 -1.25 4.99
C GLU A 32 1.52 -0.27 6.14
N SER A 33 2.10 -0.54 7.31
CA SER A 33 2.02 0.36 8.46
C SER A 33 2.73 1.70 8.19
N MET A 34 3.85 1.67 7.48
CA MET A 34 4.60 2.86 7.10
C MET A 34 3.82 3.69 6.08
N ASP A 35 3.22 3.06 5.07
CA ASP A 35 2.46 3.76 4.04
C ASP A 35 1.17 4.37 4.58
N ARG A 36 0.50 3.69 5.51
CA ARG A 36 -0.65 4.24 6.24
C ARG A 36 -0.25 5.51 7.01
N ARG A 37 0.88 5.48 7.71
CA ARG A 37 1.41 6.66 8.44
C ARG A 37 1.79 7.80 7.50
N ARG A 38 2.40 7.50 6.34
CA ARG A 38 2.80 8.50 5.33
C ARG A 38 1.61 9.24 4.74
N ARG A 39 0.52 8.54 4.43
CA ARG A 39 -0.71 9.14 3.88
C ARG A 39 -1.28 10.25 4.76
N GLY A 40 -1.32 10.05 6.07
CA GLY A 40 -1.80 11.08 7.02
C GLY A 40 -0.84 12.26 7.17
N ARG A 41 0.48 12.01 7.09
CA ARG A 41 1.50 13.04 7.33
C ARG A 41 1.45 14.19 6.33
N ALA A 42 1.21 13.93 5.04
CA ALA A 42 1.18 14.99 4.03
C ALA A 42 0.12 16.05 4.34
N GLY A 43 -1.11 15.62 4.68
CA GLY A 43 -2.19 16.53 5.08
C GLY A 43 -1.89 17.26 6.39
N THR A 44 -1.40 16.55 7.41
CA THR A 44 -1.02 17.16 8.70
C THR A 44 0.10 18.19 8.55
N ILE A 45 1.08 17.95 7.66
CA ILE A 45 2.15 18.92 7.40
C ILE A 45 1.56 20.19 6.81
N VAL A 46 0.71 20.08 5.78
CA VAL A 46 0.08 21.25 5.12
C VAL A 46 -0.74 22.08 6.11
N THR A 47 -1.50 21.46 7.01
CA THR A 47 -2.34 22.18 7.99
C THR A 47 -1.60 22.60 9.27
N SER A 48 -0.36 22.15 9.47
CA SER A 48 0.43 22.54 10.63
C SER A 48 0.89 24.00 10.52
N ASP A 49 1.19 24.63 11.65
CA ASP A 49 1.73 26.01 11.69
C ASP A 49 2.93 26.17 10.75
N ARG A 50 3.84 25.18 10.72
CA ARG A 50 5.00 25.17 9.84
C ARG A 50 4.62 25.06 8.35
N GLY A 51 3.62 24.24 8.03
CA GLY A 51 3.13 24.11 6.66
C GLY A 51 2.46 25.38 6.17
N LEU A 52 1.61 25.98 7.00
CA LEU A 52 0.92 27.24 6.71
C LEU A 52 1.92 28.38 6.47
N LEU A 53 2.96 28.50 7.30
CA LEU A 53 4.03 29.48 7.12
C LEU A 53 4.77 29.29 5.77
N GLY A 54 5.14 28.05 5.43
CA GLY A 54 5.78 27.76 4.13
C GLY A 54 4.87 28.00 2.93
N THR A 55 3.57 27.72 3.05
CA THR A 55 2.59 28.03 1.99
C THR A 55 2.38 29.52 1.81
N ASN A 56 2.43 30.31 2.89
CA ASN A 56 2.34 31.76 2.83
C ASN A 56 3.58 32.39 2.19
N GLU A 57 4.77 31.84 2.44
CA GLU A 57 6.01 32.28 1.78
C GLU A 57 5.99 32.03 0.26
N SER A 58 5.32 30.96 -0.17
CA SER A 58 5.13 30.64 -1.59
C SER A 58 3.93 31.35 -2.24
N ALA A 59 3.13 32.09 -1.46
CA ALA A 59 1.97 32.79 -1.99
C ALA A 59 2.41 34.06 -2.73
N PRO A 60 1.81 34.36 -3.90
CA PRO A 60 2.14 35.58 -4.63
C PRO A 60 1.79 36.81 -3.78
N GLN A 61 2.74 37.74 -3.63
CA GLN A 61 2.50 38.99 -2.91
C GLN A 61 1.39 39.78 -3.61
N LYS A 62 0.25 39.92 -2.91
CA LYS A 62 -0.88 40.71 -3.38
C LYS A 62 -0.67 42.15 -2.94
N LYS A 63 -1.02 43.09 -3.81
CA LYS A 63 -1.03 44.52 -3.48
C LYS A 63 -1.85 44.75 -2.21
N SER A 64 -1.25 45.35 -1.19
CA SER A 64 -2.01 45.75 0.00
C SER A 64 -2.94 46.92 -0.32
N LEU A 65 -3.99 47.09 0.48
CA LEU A 65 -4.94 48.20 0.34
C LEU A 65 -4.27 49.58 0.46
N LEU A 66 -3.07 49.62 1.04
CA LEU A 66 -2.28 50.83 1.26
C LEU A 66 -1.11 51.01 0.28
N GLY A 67 -0.96 50.12 -0.71
CA GLY A 67 -0.01 50.32 -1.81
C GLY A 67 1.43 49.88 -1.54
N GLU A 68 1.67 49.09 -0.49
CA GLU A 68 2.90 48.27 -0.37
C GLU A 68 2.66 46.81 -0.81
#